data_AF-T0YGE3-F1
#
_entry.id   AF-T0YGE3-F1
#
_cell.length_a   1.000
_cell.length_b   1.000
_cell.length_c   1.000
_cell.angle_alpha   90.00
_cell.angle_beta   90.00
_cell.angle_gamma   90.00
#
_symmetry.space_group_name_H-M   'P 1'
#
loop_
_entity.id
_entity.type
_entity.pdbx_description
1 polymer ?
#
loop_
_entity_poly.entity_id
_entity_poly.type
_entity_poly.pdbx_seq_one_letter_code
_entity_poly.pdbx_strand_id
1 'polypeptide(L)'
;RLTNENLMFEVEKGKYSITTDPFIVASQIQPSAYISFLSGLYLLGLTDQVINTIQVVSARRRKGLVFENVSIEFVHFPSTLMFGYTKIRKENSYIMVGEPEKIILDFMYKPGEFGISYAVEAMRTGLNIGKIENFLLRVNKEAVLARTGYLLEKLGSKIDLHRTNNTVYKLNPRSMVKGKFDSKWGLMVNEVLN
;
A
#
# COMPACT_ATOMS: atom_id res chain seq x y z
N ARG A 1 -16.12 -14.39 33.43
CA ARG A 1 -14.70 -14.78 33.28
C ARG A 1 -14.60 -15.56 31.96
N LEU A 2 -14.45 -14.85 30.84
CA LEU A 2 -14.42 -15.42 29.47
C LEU A 2 -12.98 -15.71 28.98
N THR A 3 -11.97 -15.42 29.80
CA THR A 3 -10.56 -15.63 29.50
C THR A 3 -10.08 -17.07 29.73
N ASN A 4 -10.95 -17.95 30.27
CA ASN A 4 -10.59 -19.33 30.63
C ASN A 4 -11.10 -20.39 29.64
N GLU A 5 -11.90 -19.98 28.66
CA GLU A 5 -12.21 -20.78 27.48
C GLU A 5 -11.43 -20.11 26.35
N ASN A 6 -10.66 -20.85 25.54
CA ASN A 6 -9.75 -20.35 24.47
C ASN A 6 -10.45 -19.56 23.33
N LEU A 7 -11.29 -18.59 23.67
CA LEU A 7 -12.18 -17.83 22.81
C LEU A 7 -11.73 -16.37 22.67
N MET A 8 -10.76 -15.93 23.48
CA MET A 8 -10.21 -14.58 23.44
C MET A 8 -8.68 -14.61 23.53
N PHE A 9 -8.02 -14.02 22.54
CA PHE A 9 -6.57 -13.92 22.41
C PHE A 9 -6.16 -12.47 22.69
N GLU A 10 -5.27 -12.24 23.64
CA GLU A 10 -4.77 -10.88 23.91
C GLU A 10 -3.91 -10.39 22.75
N VAL A 11 -4.28 -9.26 22.15
CA VAL A 11 -3.54 -8.64 21.04
C VAL A 11 -2.58 -7.57 21.55
N GLU A 12 -3.06 -6.77 22.51
CA GLU A 12 -2.28 -5.84 23.30
C GLU A 12 -2.97 -5.63 24.64
N LYS A 13 -2.30 -4.99 25.59
CA LYS A 13 -2.84 -4.76 26.93
C LYS A 13 -4.26 -4.15 26.87
N GLY A 14 -5.26 -4.94 27.27
CA GLY A 14 -6.66 -4.53 27.31
C GLY A 14 -7.42 -4.61 25.98
N LYS A 15 -6.85 -5.18 24.92
CA LYS A 15 -7.55 -5.50 23.66
C LYS A 15 -7.39 -6.97 23.32
N TYR A 16 -8.50 -7.59 23.00
CA TYR A 16 -8.60 -9.02 22.73
C TYR A 16 -9.23 -9.25 21.35
N SER A 17 -8.80 -10.31 20.70
CA SER A 17 -9.38 -10.83 19.47
C SER A 17 -10.10 -12.14 19.76
N ILE A 18 -11.13 -12.44 18.99
CA ILE A 18 -11.82 -13.75 19.02
C ILE A 18 -11.31 -14.71 17.93
N THR A 19 -10.29 -14.29 17.19
CA THR A 19 -9.59 -15.08 16.16
C THR A 19 -8.09 -14.95 16.33
N THR A 20 -7.37 -15.99 15.95
CA THR A 20 -5.90 -16.00 15.83
C THR A 20 -5.42 -15.58 14.45
N ASP A 21 -6.30 -15.30 13.48
CA ASP A 21 -5.87 -14.84 12.15
C ASP A 21 -5.26 -13.41 12.25
N PRO A 22 -3.96 -13.24 11.98
CA PRO A 22 -3.29 -11.96 12.16
C PRO A 22 -3.72 -10.92 11.12
N PHE A 23 -4.23 -11.30 9.94
CA PHE A 23 -4.75 -10.36 8.96
C PHE A 23 -6.10 -9.77 9.40
N ILE A 24 -6.98 -10.60 9.99
CA ILE A 24 -8.24 -10.10 10.57
C ILE A 24 -7.91 -9.09 11.67
N VAL A 25 -7.02 -9.46 12.61
CA VAL A 25 -6.61 -8.58 13.71
C VAL A 25 -5.98 -7.29 13.18
N ALA A 26 -4.99 -7.39 12.30
CA ALA A 26 -4.26 -6.24 11.74
C ALA A 26 -5.20 -5.22 11.07
N SER A 27 -6.21 -5.69 10.34
CA SER A 27 -7.13 -4.81 9.62
C SER A 27 -8.22 -4.17 10.50
N GLN A 28 -8.52 -4.76 11.66
CA GLN A 28 -9.64 -4.34 12.52
C GLN A 28 -9.22 -3.68 13.84
N ILE A 29 -7.96 -3.84 14.26
CA ILE A 29 -7.46 -3.35 15.55
C ILE A 29 -7.48 -1.82 15.71
N GLN A 30 -7.60 -1.09 14.60
CA GLN A 30 -7.71 0.36 14.58
C GLN A 30 -8.77 0.81 13.55
N PRO A 31 -9.68 1.73 13.92
CA PRO A 31 -10.59 2.32 12.94
C PRO A 31 -9.85 3.02 11.81
N SER A 32 -10.44 3.01 10.61
CA SER A 32 -9.83 3.60 9.41
C SER A 32 -8.41 3.06 9.20
N ALA A 33 -8.32 1.75 9.07
CA ALA A 33 -7.12 1.02 8.72
C ALA A 33 -7.45 0.00 7.61
N TYR A 34 -6.49 -0.26 6.74
CA TYR A 34 -6.59 -1.29 5.73
C TYR A 34 -5.21 -1.86 5.42
N ILE A 35 -5.19 -3.11 5.00
CA ILE A 35 -3.97 -3.81 4.60
C ILE A 35 -3.59 -3.34 3.20
N SER A 36 -2.34 -2.92 3.03
CA SER A 36 -1.81 -2.38 1.78
C SER A 36 -0.41 -2.92 1.51
N PHE A 37 0.31 -2.29 0.58
CA PHE A 37 1.67 -2.64 0.19
C PHE A 37 1.79 -4.13 -0.18
N LEU A 38 2.88 -4.80 0.21
CA LEU A 38 3.12 -6.19 -0.18
C LEU A 38 2.10 -7.14 0.44
N SER A 39 1.66 -6.89 1.68
CA SER A 39 0.62 -7.68 2.34
C SER A 39 -0.74 -7.57 1.63
N GLY A 40 -1.07 -6.40 1.11
CA GLY A 40 -2.28 -6.18 0.32
C GLY A 40 -2.21 -6.88 -1.03
N LEU A 41 -1.07 -6.77 -1.74
CA LEU A 41 -0.84 -7.52 -2.98
C LEU A 41 -0.99 -9.03 -2.76
N TYR A 42 -0.42 -9.54 -1.67
CA TYR A 42 -0.51 -10.96 -1.30
C TYR A 42 -1.97 -11.40 -1.09
N LEU A 43 -2.76 -10.64 -0.34
CA LEU A 43 -4.18 -10.95 -0.11
C LEU A 43 -5.02 -10.95 -1.40
N LEU A 44 -4.60 -10.19 -2.41
CA LEU A 44 -5.26 -10.11 -3.70
C LEU A 44 -4.70 -11.11 -4.74
N GLY A 45 -3.71 -11.93 -4.37
CA GLY A 45 -3.06 -12.86 -5.29
C GLY A 45 -2.24 -12.17 -6.39
N LEU A 46 -1.75 -10.95 -6.13
CA LEU A 46 -0.96 -10.15 -7.08
C LEU A 46 0.55 -10.31 -6.85
N THR A 47 0.96 -11.19 -5.95
CA THR A 47 2.35 -11.53 -5.69
C THR A 47 2.44 -12.90 -5.02
N ASP A 48 3.46 -13.68 -5.36
CA ASP A 48 3.78 -14.95 -4.72
C ASP A 48 4.81 -14.79 -3.56
N GLN A 49 5.18 -13.55 -3.24
CA GLN A 49 6.15 -13.26 -2.19
C GLN A 49 5.60 -13.64 -0.81
N VAL A 50 6.45 -14.29 -0.01
CA VAL A 50 6.11 -14.68 1.37
C VAL A 50 6.08 -13.44 2.27
N ILE A 51 4.97 -13.26 2.99
CA ILE A 51 4.76 -12.15 3.92
C ILE A 51 5.17 -12.55 5.33
N ASN A 52 6.16 -11.88 5.90
CA ASN A 52 6.56 -12.02 7.31
C ASN A 52 6.07 -10.86 8.20
N THR A 53 5.59 -9.78 7.57
CA THR A 53 5.12 -8.56 8.23
C THR A 53 3.85 -8.08 7.53
N ILE A 54 2.77 -7.89 8.28
CA ILE A 54 1.52 -7.34 7.78
C ILE A 54 1.60 -5.82 7.80
N GLN A 55 1.52 -5.21 6.62
CA GLN A 55 1.61 -3.77 6.42
C GLN A 55 0.21 -3.16 6.39
N VAL A 56 -0.07 -2.32 7.38
CA VAL A 56 -1.39 -1.71 7.58
C VAL A 56 -1.28 -0.20 7.42
N VAL A 57 -1.98 0.37 6.43
CA VAL A 57 -2.12 1.82 6.33
C VAL A 57 -3.18 2.29 7.32
N SER A 58 -2.89 3.36 8.07
CA SER A 58 -3.88 3.95 8.96
C SER A 58 -3.81 5.47 9.12
N ALA A 59 -4.99 6.06 9.35
CA ALA A 59 -5.17 7.48 9.62
C ALA A 59 -4.52 7.94 10.94
N ARG A 60 -4.36 7.03 11.91
CA ARG A 60 -3.79 7.34 13.24
C ARG A 60 -2.43 6.69 13.38
N ARG A 61 -1.46 7.44 13.89
CA ARG A 61 -0.13 6.92 14.22
C ARG A 61 -0.24 5.88 15.33
N ARG A 62 0.46 4.77 15.16
CA ARG A 62 0.44 3.63 16.07
C ARG A 62 1.78 2.91 16.00
N LYS A 63 2.24 2.36 17.13
CA LYS A 63 3.39 1.46 17.14
C LYS A 63 3.01 0.09 16.58
N GLY A 64 3.92 -0.53 15.85
CA GLY A 64 3.78 -1.92 15.46
C GLY A 64 3.65 -2.85 16.67
N LEU A 65 3.16 -4.05 16.42
CA LEU A 65 3.02 -5.11 17.43
C LEU A 65 3.27 -6.48 16.78
N VAL A 66 3.38 -7.51 17.61
CA VAL A 66 3.46 -8.91 17.16
C VAL A 66 2.24 -9.64 17.67
N PHE A 67 1.57 -10.38 16.79
CA PHE A 67 0.43 -11.22 17.13
C PHE A 67 0.58 -12.56 16.42
N GLU A 68 0.45 -13.67 17.15
CA GLU A 68 0.62 -15.03 16.61
C GLU A 68 1.93 -15.20 15.80
N ASN A 69 3.04 -14.67 16.36
CA ASN A 69 4.37 -14.64 15.74
C ASN A 69 4.49 -13.86 14.41
N VAL A 70 3.48 -13.09 14.05
CA VAL A 70 3.47 -12.23 12.86
C VAL A 70 3.62 -10.76 13.26
N SER A 71 4.58 -10.07 12.65
CA SER A 71 4.76 -8.63 12.86
C SER A 71 3.66 -7.85 12.14
N ILE A 72 3.07 -6.87 12.82
CA ILE A 72 2.10 -5.93 12.25
C ILE A 72 2.70 -4.54 12.29
N GLU A 73 2.94 -3.97 11.11
CA GLU A 73 3.50 -2.63 10.92
C GLU A 73 2.40 -1.64 10.52
N PHE A 74 2.34 -0.50 11.21
CA PHE A 74 1.39 0.56 10.88
C PHE A 74 2.08 1.71 10.14
N VAL A 75 1.60 1.98 8.94
CA VAL A 75 2.08 3.06 8.08
C VAL A 75 1.08 4.21 8.14
N HIS A 76 1.51 5.33 8.69
CA HIS A 76 0.63 6.47 8.86
C HIS A 76 0.41 7.23 7.56
N PHE A 77 -0.86 7.38 7.18
CA PHE A 77 -1.31 8.23 6.09
C PHE A 77 -2.26 9.32 6.64
N PRO A 78 -2.29 10.52 6.06
CA PRO A 78 -3.31 11.52 6.40
C PRO A 78 -4.70 11.00 6.02
N SER A 79 -5.73 11.43 6.75
CA SER A 79 -7.12 11.01 6.53
C SER A 79 -7.61 11.24 5.10
N THR A 80 -7.10 12.26 4.40
CA THR A 80 -7.43 12.55 3.00
C THR A 80 -7.00 11.44 2.02
N LEU A 81 -6.02 10.60 2.40
CA LEU A 81 -5.54 9.46 1.60
C LEU A 81 -6.15 8.12 2.02
N MET A 82 -7.11 8.13 2.95
CA MET A 82 -7.78 6.94 3.46
C MET A 82 -9.01 6.61 2.59
N PHE A 83 -8.77 6.06 1.42
CA PHE A 83 -9.80 5.63 0.47
C PHE A 83 -9.33 4.48 -0.41
N GLY A 84 -10.19 3.98 -1.31
CA GLY A 84 -9.79 2.98 -2.31
C GLY A 84 -9.46 1.63 -1.68
N TYR A 85 -10.23 1.23 -0.67
CA TYR A 85 -10.09 -0.04 0.02
C TYR A 85 -11.46 -0.67 0.17
N THR A 86 -11.50 -2.00 0.17
CA THR A 86 -12.71 -2.81 0.20
C THR A 86 -12.67 -3.85 1.32
N LYS A 87 -13.81 -4.49 1.57
CA LYS A 87 -13.94 -5.62 2.49
C LYS A 87 -13.83 -6.92 1.71
N ILE A 88 -12.93 -7.80 2.12
CA ILE A 88 -12.92 -9.20 1.69
C ILE A 88 -13.37 -10.08 2.85
N ARG A 89 -14.19 -11.09 2.57
CA ARG A 89 -14.63 -12.05 3.58
C ARG A 89 -13.47 -12.99 3.94
N LYS A 90 -13.25 -13.20 5.23
CA LYS A 90 -12.26 -14.16 5.74
C LYS A 90 -12.89 -14.85 6.94
N GLU A 91 -13.09 -16.17 6.83
CA GLU A 91 -13.78 -16.97 7.85
C GLU A 91 -15.17 -16.38 8.18
N ASN A 92 -15.46 -16.17 9.47
CA ASN A 92 -16.65 -15.50 9.99
C ASN A 92 -16.44 -14.00 10.23
N SER A 93 -15.40 -13.41 9.62
CA SER A 93 -15.03 -12.00 9.74
C SER A 93 -14.70 -11.40 8.36
N TYR A 94 -13.99 -10.28 8.35
CA TYR A 94 -13.54 -9.61 7.14
C TYR A 94 -12.17 -8.98 7.30
N ILE A 95 -11.52 -8.71 6.17
CA ILE A 95 -10.29 -7.93 6.11
C ILE A 95 -10.58 -6.67 5.29
N MET A 96 -10.18 -5.50 5.81
CA MET A 96 -10.11 -4.27 5.01
C MET A 96 -8.81 -4.31 4.20
N VAL A 97 -8.88 -4.30 2.88
CA VAL A 97 -7.72 -4.37 1.98
C VAL A 97 -7.80 -3.27 0.94
N GLY A 98 -6.66 -2.66 0.61
CA GLY A 98 -6.56 -1.69 -0.48
C GLY A 98 -6.96 -2.35 -1.80
N GLU A 99 -7.66 -1.61 -2.65
CA GLU A 99 -7.90 -2.06 -4.03
C GLU A 99 -6.56 -2.04 -4.79
N PRO A 100 -6.37 -2.88 -5.83
CA PRO A 100 -5.10 -2.97 -6.56
C PRO A 100 -4.54 -1.59 -6.94
N GLU A 101 -5.37 -0.74 -7.55
CA GLU A 101 -5.00 0.61 -7.97
C GLU A 101 -4.56 1.49 -6.80
N LYS A 102 -5.20 1.33 -5.63
CA LYS A 102 -4.85 2.11 -4.45
C LYS A 102 -3.52 1.67 -3.84
N ILE A 103 -3.29 0.35 -3.75
CA ILE A 103 -2.04 -0.21 -3.22
C ILE A 103 -0.85 0.31 -4.04
N ILE A 104 -1.00 0.35 -5.36
CA ILE A 104 0.00 0.95 -6.25
C ILE A 104 0.30 2.40 -5.88
N LEU A 105 -0.72 3.23 -5.66
CA LEU A 105 -0.51 4.62 -5.25
C LEU A 105 0.10 4.73 -3.85
N ASP A 106 -0.15 3.77 -2.95
CA ASP A 106 0.48 3.74 -1.62
C ASP A 106 1.98 3.52 -1.73
N PHE A 107 2.42 2.57 -2.57
CA PHE A 107 3.83 2.41 -2.91
C PHE A 107 4.42 3.70 -3.49
N MET A 108 3.71 4.38 -4.41
CA MET A 108 4.20 5.63 -5.01
C MET A 108 4.21 6.83 -4.05
N TYR A 109 3.39 6.77 -2.99
CA TYR A 109 3.39 7.73 -1.89
C TYR A 109 4.53 7.48 -0.89
N LYS A 110 4.91 6.22 -0.66
CA LYS A 110 6.00 5.79 0.24
C LYS A 110 7.12 4.97 -0.46
N PRO A 111 7.66 5.41 -1.61
CA PRO A 111 8.56 4.57 -2.40
C PRO A 111 9.93 4.35 -1.74
N GLY A 112 10.34 5.24 -0.82
CA GLY A 112 11.55 5.04 -0.03
C GLY A 112 11.39 4.05 1.13
N GLU A 113 10.17 3.78 1.58
CA GLU A 113 9.94 2.84 2.68
C GLU A 113 9.74 1.42 2.12
N PHE A 114 8.98 1.28 1.03
CA PHE A 114 8.57 -0.03 0.51
C PHE A 114 9.17 -0.42 -0.84
N GLY A 115 9.95 0.47 -1.46
CA GLY A 115 10.42 0.29 -2.83
C GLY A 115 9.29 0.42 -3.85
N ILE A 116 9.63 0.28 -5.13
CA ILE A 116 8.65 0.34 -6.24
C ILE A 116 8.53 -0.96 -7.02
N SER A 117 9.46 -1.91 -6.85
CA SER A 117 9.52 -3.16 -7.62
C SER A 117 8.24 -3.97 -7.52
N TYR A 118 7.72 -4.19 -6.31
CA TYR A 118 6.48 -4.92 -6.08
C TYR A 118 5.27 -4.24 -6.73
N ALA A 119 5.24 -2.91 -6.73
CA ALA A 119 4.19 -2.15 -7.41
C ALA A 119 4.29 -2.34 -8.93
N VAL A 120 5.50 -2.32 -9.49
CA VAL A 120 5.74 -2.53 -10.92
C VAL A 120 5.33 -3.94 -11.35
N GLU A 121 5.65 -4.96 -10.55
CA GLU A 121 5.20 -6.33 -10.80
C GLU A 121 3.66 -6.42 -10.79
N ALA A 122 3.01 -5.86 -9.78
CA ALA A 122 1.56 -5.82 -9.71
C ALA A 122 0.92 -5.05 -10.88
N MET A 123 1.53 -3.95 -11.35
CA MET A 123 1.06 -3.23 -12.55
C MET A 123 1.04 -4.13 -13.80
N ARG A 124 1.96 -5.09 -13.93
CA ARG A 124 2.02 -6.02 -15.09
C ARG A 124 0.85 -7.00 -15.12
N THR A 125 0.17 -7.24 -13.99
CA THR A 125 -1.00 -8.13 -13.91
C THR A 125 -2.27 -7.54 -14.54
N GLY A 126 -2.24 -6.24 -14.87
CA GLY A 126 -3.38 -5.50 -15.41
C GLY A 126 -4.09 -4.70 -14.32
N LEU A 127 -4.27 -3.39 -14.57
CA LEU A 127 -4.96 -2.47 -13.66
C LEU A 127 -6.02 -1.68 -14.40
N ASN A 128 -7.05 -1.22 -13.67
CA ASN A 128 -8.02 -0.30 -14.24
C ASN A 128 -7.42 1.12 -14.29
N ILE A 129 -6.94 1.53 -15.46
CA ILE A 129 -6.28 2.82 -15.66
C ILE A 129 -7.20 4.00 -15.30
N GLY A 130 -8.47 3.99 -15.73
CA GLY A 130 -9.41 5.07 -15.40
C GLY A 130 -9.62 5.22 -13.89
N LYS A 131 -9.54 4.12 -13.14
CA LYS A 131 -9.60 4.15 -11.68
C LYS A 131 -8.32 4.66 -11.05
N ILE A 132 -7.15 4.33 -11.59
CA ILE A 132 -5.87 4.94 -11.20
C ILE A 132 -5.93 6.46 -11.37
N GLU A 133 -6.42 6.94 -12.51
CA GLU A 133 -6.55 8.38 -12.79
C GLU A 133 -7.44 9.07 -11.76
N ASN A 134 -8.63 8.51 -11.50
CA ASN A 134 -9.53 9.00 -10.45
C ASN A 134 -8.87 9.04 -9.07
N PHE A 135 -8.10 8.00 -8.74
CA PHE A 135 -7.39 7.94 -7.47
C PHE A 135 -6.24 8.95 -7.41
N LEU A 136 -5.48 9.16 -8.49
CA LEU A 136 -4.41 10.16 -8.58
C LEU A 136 -4.94 11.58 -8.38
N LEU A 137 -6.06 11.91 -9.02
CA LEU A 137 -6.75 13.19 -8.83
C LEU A 137 -7.14 13.41 -7.36
N ARG A 138 -7.62 12.35 -6.69
CA ARG A 138 -7.96 12.41 -5.26
C ARG A 138 -6.72 12.50 -4.35
N VAL A 139 -5.64 11.80 -4.67
CA VAL A 139 -4.37 11.89 -3.93
C VAL A 139 -3.83 13.32 -3.98
N ASN A 140 -3.94 13.97 -5.15
CA ASN A 140 -3.49 15.34 -5.40
C ASN A 140 -2.04 15.59 -4.92
N LYS A 141 -1.13 14.70 -5.31
CA LYS A 141 0.31 14.80 -5.06
C LYS A 141 1.08 14.57 -6.35
N GLU A 142 1.73 15.62 -6.82
CA GLU A 142 2.52 15.62 -8.07
C GLU A 142 3.62 14.56 -8.08
N ALA A 143 4.27 14.29 -6.95
CA ALA A 143 5.27 13.21 -6.86
C ALA A 143 4.67 11.81 -7.10
N VAL A 144 3.42 11.58 -6.65
CA VAL A 144 2.72 10.30 -6.84
C VAL A 144 2.26 10.18 -8.29
N LEU A 145 1.71 11.26 -8.85
CA LEU A 145 1.33 11.35 -10.26
C LEU A 145 2.54 11.08 -11.18
N ALA A 146 3.64 11.78 -10.96
CA ALA A 146 4.86 11.65 -11.77
C ALA A 146 5.41 10.22 -11.79
N ARG A 147 5.50 9.57 -10.63
CA ARG A 147 5.98 8.18 -10.55
C ARG A 147 5.01 7.20 -11.20
N THR A 148 3.71 7.33 -10.91
CA THR A 148 2.69 6.41 -11.42
C THR A 148 2.57 6.52 -12.94
N GLY A 149 2.47 7.73 -13.47
CA GLY A 149 2.36 7.98 -14.90
C GLY A 149 3.58 7.49 -15.67
N TYR A 150 4.79 7.77 -15.17
CA TYR A 150 6.02 7.26 -15.75
C TYR A 150 6.03 5.72 -15.83
N LEU A 151 5.71 5.04 -14.72
CA LEU A 151 5.73 3.57 -14.66
C LEU A 151 4.67 2.94 -15.56
N LEU A 152 3.43 3.47 -15.59
CA LEU A 152 2.37 2.96 -16.46
C LEU A 152 2.74 3.10 -17.94
N GLU A 153 3.25 4.25 -18.36
CA GLU A 153 3.68 4.47 -19.75
C GLU A 153 4.86 3.58 -20.12
N LYS A 154 5.79 3.38 -19.19
CA LYS A 154 6.91 2.46 -19.39
C LYS A 154 6.46 1.02 -19.58
N LEU A 155 5.33 0.63 -19.00
CA LEU A 155 4.69 -0.68 -19.15
C LEU A 155 3.67 -0.73 -20.32
N GLY A 156 3.58 0.32 -21.13
CA GLY A 156 2.73 0.36 -22.32
C GLY A 156 1.28 0.79 -22.08
N SER A 157 0.94 1.23 -20.87
CA SER A 157 -0.37 1.80 -20.55
C SER A 157 -0.39 3.30 -20.83
N LYS A 158 -1.43 3.79 -21.50
CA LYS A 158 -1.65 5.23 -21.70
C LYS A 158 -2.35 5.81 -20.48
N ILE A 159 -1.90 6.97 -20.01
CA ILE A 159 -2.57 7.76 -18.96
C ILE A 159 -2.85 9.16 -19.49
N ASP A 160 -4.06 9.66 -19.25
CA ASP A 160 -4.55 10.96 -19.73
C ASP A 160 -4.48 12.01 -18.61
N LEU A 161 -3.44 11.94 -17.78
CA LEU A 161 -3.10 12.95 -16.78
C LEU A 161 -1.73 13.57 -17.08
N HIS A 162 -1.58 14.84 -16.70
CA HIS A 162 -0.34 15.59 -16.90
C HIS A 162 0.04 16.30 -15.61
N ARG A 163 1.34 16.53 -15.43
CA ARG A 163 1.83 17.28 -14.28
C ARG A 163 1.39 18.73 -14.36
N THR A 164 1.11 19.30 -13.19
CA THR A 164 0.71 20.71 -13.09
C THR A 164 1.86 21.64 -12.71
N ASN A 165 3.04 21.10 -12.39
CA ASN A 165 4.20 21.89 -12.00
C ASN A 165 5.52 21.39 -12.62
N ASN A 166 6.57 22.20 -12.45
CA ASN A 166 7.92 21.92 -12.96
C ASN A 166 8.85 21.30 -11.90
N THR A 167 8.33 20.87 -10.74
CA THR A 167 9.16 20.24 -9.71
C THR A 167 9.73 18.92 -10.24
N VAL A 168 11.00 18.67 -9.93
CA VAL A 168 11.68 17.42 -10.28
C VAL A 168 11.62 16.46 -9.10
N TYR A 169 11.13 15.24 -9.35
CA TYR A 169 11.07 14.18 -8.34
C TYR A 169 12.06 13.07 -8.67
N LYS A 170 12.39 12.21 -7.70
CA LYS A 170 13.08 10.95 -7.94
C LYS A 170 12.07 9.81 -8.04
N LEU A 171 12.31 8.87 -8.96
CA LEU A 171 11.58 7.61 -9.03
C LEU A 171 11.78 6.83 -7.72
N ASN A 172 13.03 6.68 -7.29
CA ASN A 172 13.40 6.16 -5.98
C ASN A 172 14.09 7.23 -5.12
N PRO A 173 13.44 7.77 -4.09
CA PRO A 173 14.04 8.80 -3.24
C PRO A 173 15.31 8.37 -2.49
N ARG A 174 15.49 7.08 -2.22
CA ARG A 174 16.62 6.54 -1.44
C ARG A 174 17.80 6.11 -2.29
N SER A 175 17.61 5.97 -3.60
CA SER A 175 18.71 5.66 -4.50
C SER A 175 19.70 6.83 -4.59
N MET A 176 20.98 6.50 -4.39
CA MET A 176 22.12 7.40 -4.58
C MET A 176 22.56 7.50 -6.05
N VAL A 177 22.02 6.65 -6.92
CA VAL A 177 22.35 6.64 -8.35
C VAL A 177 21.84 7.91 -9.00
N LYS A 178 22.66 8.51 -9.86
CA LYS A 178 22.21 9.58 -10.77
C LYS A 178 21.47 8.94 -11.93
N GLY A 179 20.16 9.17 -11.97
CA GLY A 179 19.27 8.64 -13.00
C GLY A 179 19.25 9.47 -14.28
N LYS A 180 18.63 8.94 -15.35
CA LYS A 180 18.26 9.74 -16.53
C LYS A 180 17.05 10.61 -16.18
N PHE A 181 17.01 11.82 -16.69
CA PHE A 181 15.87 12.71 -16.50
C PHE A 181 14.80 12.44 -17.55
N ASP A 182 13.57 12.19 -17.09
CA ASP A 182 12.36 12.13 -17.92
C ASP A 182 11.68 13.50 -17.85
N SER A 183 11.62 14.22 -18.96
CA SER A 183 11.09 15.59 -19.00
C SER A 183 9.55 15.65 -18.92
N LYS A 184 8.87 14.64 -19.45
CA LYS A 184 7.40 14.55 -19.45
C LYS A 184 6.86 14.47 -18.03
N TRP A 185 7.44 13.58 -17.23
CA TRP A 185 7.08 13.38 -15.83
C TRP A 185 7.98 14.15 -14.85
N GLY A 186 8.94 14.94 -15.36
CA GLY A 186 10.01 15.60 -14.60
C GLY A 186 10.51 14.72 -13.47
N LEU A 187 10.96 13.53 -13.85
CA LEU A 187 11.31 12.45 -12.95
C LEU A 187 12.74 12.02 -13.22
N MET A 188 13.56 11.98 -12.18
CA MET A 188 14.87 11.34 -12.22
C MET A 188 14.68 9.83 -12.10
N VAL A 189 14.90 9.11 -13.21
CA VAL A 189 14.79 7.65 -13.31
C VAL A 189 16.08 7.03 -12.78
N ASN A 190 16.12 6.84 -11.47
CA ASN A 190 17.31 6.43 -10.71
C ASN A 190 17.20 5.02 -10.08
N GLU A 191 16.35 4.18 -10.65
CA GLU A 191 16.19 2.77 -10.30
C GLU A 191 15.98 1.96 -11.58
N VAL A 192 16.59 0.78 -11.64
CA VAL A 192 16.40 -0.16 -12.75
C VAL A 192 15.12 -0.95 -12.48
N LEU A 193 14.22 -0.94 -13.45
CA LEU A 193 12.98 -1.71 -13.42
C LEU A 193 13.25 -3.05 -14.08
N ASN A 194 13.55 -4.09 -13.30
CA ASN A 194 13.62 -5.48 -13.79
C ASN A 194 12.20 -6.07 -13.85
#